data_AF-A0A5C6ZXA1-F1
#
_entry.id   AF-A0A5C6ZXA1-F1
#
_cell.length_a   1.000
_cell.length_b   1.000
_cell.length_c   1.000
_cell.angle_alpha   90.00
_cell.angle_beta   90.00
_cell.angle_gamma   90.00
#
_symmetry.space_group_name_H-M   'P 1'
#
loop_
_entity.id
_entity.type
_entity.pdbx_description
1 polymer ?
#
loop_
_entity_poly.entity_id
_entity_poly.type
_entity_poly.pdbx_seq_one_letter_code
_entity_poly.pdbx_strand_id
1 'polypeptide(L)'
;MSKKIESVNYGLEKIFEGAQDFLPLLGTDYVELYVGNAKQAAHFYKTAFGFQSLAYKGLETGSRDTVSYVLKQDKIRLVLTSPLNSKQEINKHVVKHGDGVKVVALWVEDARSAYEETTKRGAKSFLEPTVEKDENGEIVKAGIYTYGETVHMFIERKNFNGTFLPGYVKWESDYNPEPVGLKYIDHMVGNVGWNEMNIWVKWYEDVMGFVNFLSFDDKQIHTEYSALMSKVMSNGNGRIKFPINEPAEGKKKSQIEEYLDFYEGPGVQHIAMATDDIIKAVTDLRSRGIEFLSTPPDEYYNAIPGRLEEFSHELHEDLKRLKGLGIMVDADEEGYLLQIFTKPLQDRPTMFFEIIQRMGAKGFGAGNFKALFESIEREQELRGTL
;
A
#
# COMPACT_ATOMS: atom_id res chain seq x y z
N MET A 1 26.75 22.15 10.40
CA MET A 1 26.35 21.27 11.50
C MET A 1 25.31 20.34 10.93
N SER A 2 25.56 19.02 10.82
CA SER A 2 24.54 18.11 10.29
C SER A 2 23.35 18.12 11.24
N LYS A 3 22.14 18.36 10.71
CA LYS A 3 20.91 18.19 11.49
C LYS A 3 20.82 16.70 11.85
N LYS A 4 20.54 16.38 13.10
CA LYS A 4 20.22 15.00 13.50
C LYS A 4 18.89 14.64 12.84
N ILE A 5 18.93 13.81 11.81
CA ILE A 5 17.75 13.35 11.07
C ILE A 5 17.09 12.22 11.87
N GLU A 6 15.80 12.35 12.14
CA GLU A 6 14.98 11.34 12.83
C GLU A 6 13.88 10.80 11.90
N SER A 7 13.34 9.61 12.20
CA SER A 7 12.25 9.02 11.43
C SER A 7 11.02 9.93 11.40
N VAL A 8 10.38 10.06 10.22
CA VAL A 8 9.17 10.88 10.07
C VAL A 8 7.99 10.23 10.80
N ASN A 9 7.40 10.97 11.73
CA ASN A 9 6.16 10.60 12.41
C ASN A 9 5.07 11.64 12.10
N TYR A 10 4.05 11.24 11.35
CA TYR A 10 2.94 12.13 11.01
C TYR A 10 1.98 12.31 12.20
N GLY A 11 1.75 13.56 12.61
CA GLY A 11 0.75 13.96 13.61
C GLY A 11 -0.68 13.97 13.05
N LEU A 12 -1.67 14.37 13.85
CA LEU A 12 -3.05 14.64 13.38
C LEU A 12 -3.21 16.06 12.83
N GLU A 13 -2.20 16.92 13.02
CA GLU A 13 -2.21 18.30 12.54
C GLU A 13 -2.20 18.36 11.01
N LYS A 14 -3.03 19.25 10.46
CA LYS A 14 -3.09 19.51 9.03
C LYS A 14 -1.80 20.20 8.57
N ILE A 15 -1.11 19.60 7.61
CA ILE A 15 0.14 20.10 7.03
C ILE A 15 -0.04 20.59 5.59
N PHE A 16 -1.11 20.20 4.90
CA PHE A 16 -1.42 20.66 3.55
C PHE A 16 -2.61 21.63 3.57
N GLU A 17 -2.34 22.93 3.44
CA GLU A 17 -3.36 24.00 3.53
C GLU A 17 -4.54 23.79 2.55
N GLY A 18 -4.25 23.29 1.35
CA GLY A 18 -5.25 23.06 0.29
C GLY A 18 -6.22 21.91 0.54
N ALA A 19 -5.97 21.02 1.51
CA ALA A 19 -6.87 19.91 1.80
C ALA A 19 -8.13 20.41 2.49
N GLN A 20 -9.31 19.98 2.03
CA GLN A 20 -10.56 20.45 2.65
C GLN A 20 -10.77 19.85 4.05
N ASP A 21 -10.27 18.62 4.27
CA ASP A 21 -10.29 17.90 5.56
C ASP A 21 -11.69 17.76 6.21
N PHE A 22 -12.76 17.80 5.41
CA PHE A 22 -14.12 17.46 5.88
C PHE A 22 -14.27 15.98 6.26
N LEU A 23 -13.28 15.16 5.89
CA LEU A 23 -13.15 13.74 6.17
C LEU A 23 -11.84 13.50 6.93
N PRO A 24 -11.78 13.79 8.25
CA PRO A 24 -10.55 13.59 9.02
C PRO A 24 -10.24 12.09 9.11
N LEU A 25 -9.12 11.70 8.50
CA LEU A 25 -8.61 10.33 8.55
C LEU A 25 -7.58 10.18 9.67
N LEU A 26 -7.84 9.24 10.57
CA LEU A 26 -6.97 8.94 11.71
C LEU A 26 -5.80 8.03 11.32
N GLY A 27 -5.98 7.24 10.25
CA GLY A 27 -4.97 6.35 9.66
C GLY A 27 -5.61 5.22 8.85
N THR A 28 -4.80 4.29 8.38
CA THR A 28 -5.27 3.05 7.75
C THR A 28 -5.69 2.07 8.85
N ASP A 29 -6.91 1.55 8.76
CA ASP A 29 -7.44 0.63 9.76
C ASP A 29 -7.04 -0.83 9.51
N TYR A 30 -7.24 -1.28 8.27
CA TYR A 30 -6.78 -2.55 7.71
C TYR A 30 -6.78 -2.50 6.19
N VAL A 31 -6.11 -3.46 5.56
CA VAL A 31 -6.26 -3.76 4.13
C VAL A 31 -6.80 -5.17 4.00
N GLU A 32 -7.88 -5.35 3.24
CA GLU A 32 -8.46 -6.67 2.97
C GLU A 32 -8.10 -7.13 1.57
N LEU A 33 -7.52 -8.33 1.51
CA LEU A 33 -7.24 -9.04 0.29
C LEU A 33 -8.26 -10.15 0.12
N TYR A 34 -8.85 -10.20 -1.07
CA TYR A 34 -9.62 -11.35 -1.51
C TYR A 34 -8.67 -12.33 -2.17
N VAL A 35 -8.63 -13.53 -1.63
CA VAL A 35 -7.62 -14.53 -1.98
C VAL A 35 -8.27 -15.89 -2.22
N GLY A 36 -7.66 -16.71 -3.07
CA GLY A 36 -8.13 -18.06 -3.36
C GLY A 36 -8.07 -18.98 -2.15
N ASN A 37 -7.07 -18.81 -1.27
CA ASN A 37 -6.93 -19.59 -0.04
C ASN A 37 -6.38 -18.75 1.12
N ALA A 38 -7.29 -18.22 1.94
CA ALA A 38 -6.96 -17.34 3.05
C ALA A 38 -6.07 -18.00 4.12
N LYS A 39 -6.19 -19.31 4.31
CA LYS A 39 -5.36 -20.06 5.27
C LYS A 39 -3.90 -20.13 4.80
N GLN A 40 -3.68 -20.44 3.52
CA GLN A 40 -2.33 -20.49 2.93
C GLN A 40 -1.72 -19.10 2.82
N ALA A 41 -2.49 -18.11 2.37
CA ALA A 41 -2.05 -16.71 2.34
C ALA A 41 -1.67 -16.25 3.75
N ALA A 42 -2.47 -16.56 4.78
CA ALA A 42 -2.13 -16.23 6.15
C ALA A 42 -0.83 -16.89 6.60
N HIS A 43 -0.62 -18.17 6.26
CA HIS A 43 0.64 -18.84 6.54
C HIS A 43 1.83 -18.17 5.83
N PHE A 44 1.70 -17.79 4.57
CA PHE A 44 2.73 -17.10 3.80
C PHE A 44 3.11 -15.75 4.43
N TYR A 45 2.13 -14.87 4.65
CA TYR A 45 2.41 -13.54 5.23
C TYR A 45 2.92 -13.62 6.67
N LYS A 46 2.48 -14.60 7.47
CA LYS A 46 3.10 -14.87 8.78
C LYS A 46 4.55 -15.28 8.63
N THR A 47 4.80 -16.37 7.90
CA THR A 47 6.12 -17.01 7.77
C THR A 47 7.13 -16.06 7.14
N ALA A 48 6.80 -15.51 5.99
CA ALA A 48 7.73 -14.77 5.16
C ALA A 48 7.89 -13.32 5.60
N PHE A 49 6.80 -12.66 6.01
CA PHE A 49 6.80 -11.24 6.41
C PHE A 49 6.78 -11.00 7.92
N GLY A 50 6.72 -12.06 8.76
CA GLY A 50 6.75 -11.92 10.22
C GLY A 50 5.48 -11.34 10.83
N PHE A 51 4.35 -11.40 10.11
CA PHE A 51 3.07 -11.02 10.70
C PHE A 51 2.63 -12.01 11.80
N GLN A 52 1.85 -11.50 12.75
CA GLN A 52 1.31 -12.27 13.87
C GLN A 52 -0.19 -12.51 13.70
N SER A 53 -0.69 -13.63 14.21
CA SER A 53 -2.14 -13.89 14.27
C SER A 53 -2.81 -12.87 15.18
N LEU A 54 -3.91 -12.28 14.71
CA LEU A 54 -4.73 -11.35 15.50
C LEU A 54 -6.12 -11.92 15.75
N ALA A 55 -6.86 -12.20 14.67
CA ALA A 55 -8.25 -12.60 14.76
C ALA A 55 -8.64 -13.55 13.63
N TYR A 56 -9.75 -14.26 13.81
CA TYR A 56 -10.30 -15.21 12.87
C TYR A 56 -11.82 -15.11 12.82
N LYS A 57 -12.39 -15.31 11.63
CA LYS A 57 -13.83 -15.49 11.42
C LYS A 57 -14.01 -16.58 10.37
N GLY A 58 -14.80 -17.60 10.67
CA GLY A 58 -15.02 -18.74 9.78
C GLY A 58 -16.14 -19.65 10.27
N LEU A 59 -16.16 -20.89 9.79
CA LEU A 59 -17.24 -21.85 10.11
C LEU A 59 -17.42 -22.04 11.62
N GLU A 60 -16.30 -22.13 12.33
CA GLU A 60 -16.23 -22.33 13.77
C GLU A 60 -16.75 -21.13 14.56
N THR A 61 -16.82 -19.95 13.93
CA THR A 61 -17.37 -18.71 14.51
C THR A 61 -18.74 -18.36 13.93
N GLY A 62 -19.38 -19.30 13.21
CA GLY A 62 -20.70 -19.11 12.62
C GLY A 62 -20.72 -18.43 11.24
N SER A 63 -19.58 -18.02 10.69
CA SER A 63 -19.48 -17.49 9.33
C SER A 63 -19.52 -18.63 8.31
N ARG A 64 -20.66 -18.76 7.60
CA ARG A 64 -20.89 -19.87 6.65
C ARG A 64 -20.55 -19.54 5.20
N ASP A 65 -20.37 -18.26 4.91
CA ASP A 65 -20.17 -17.76 3.56
C ASP A 65 -18.71 -17.44 3.25
N THR A 66 -17.98 -16.93 4.24
CA THR A 66 -16.57 -16.53 4.08
C THR A 66 -15.75 -16.96 5.28
N VAL A 67 -14.44 -17.10 5.03
CA VAL A 67 -13.42 -17.28 6.07
C VAL A 67 -12.41 -16.14 5.96
N SER A 68 -12.06 -15.55 7.08
CA SER A 68 -11.14 -14.41 7.17
C SER A 68 -10.11 -14.63 8.26
N TYR A 69 -8.83 -14.47 7.90
CA TYR A 69 -7.70 -14.45 8.82
C TYR A 69 -7.17 -13.02 8.94
N VAL A 70 -7.06 -12.53 10.16
CA VAL A 70 -6.53 -11.19 10.44
C VAL A 70 -5.13 -11.33 11.00
N LEU A 71 -4.20 -10.69 10.30
CA LEU A 71 -2.79 -10.63 10.64
C LEU A 71 -2.41 -9.22 11.08
N LYS A 72 -1.47 -9.11 12.01
CA LYS A 72 -0.97 -7.83 12.52
C LYS A 72 0.54 -7.80 12.64
N GLN A 73 1.14 -6.69 12.25
CA GLN A 73 2.51 -6.34 12.59
C GLN A 73 2.54 -4.85 12.94
N ASP A 74 2.82 -4.54 14.20
CA ASP A 74 2.72 -3.19 14.76
C ASP A 74 1.33 -2.57 14.45
N LYS A 75 1.22 -1.50 13.65
CA LYS A 75 -0.05 -0.88 13.25
C LYS A 75 -0.67 -1.47 11.98
N ILE A 76 0.06 -2.28 11.23
CA ILE A 76 -0.42 -2.87 9.96
C ILE A 76 -1.38 -4.01 10.30
N ARG A 77 -2.57 -4.00 9.68
CA ARG A 77 -3.52 -5.11 9.73
C ARG A 77 -3.84 -5.57 8.31
N LEU A 78 -3.62 -6.85 8.04
CA LEU A 78 -4.02 -7.50 6.80
C LEU A 78 -5.17 -8.46 7.09
N VAL A 79 -6.27 -8.35 6.36
CA VAL A 79 -7.38 -9.29 6.40
C VAL A 79 -7.34 -10.11 5.12
N LEU A 80 -7.23 -11.43 5.26
CA LEU A 80 -7.18 -12.35 4.12
C LEU A 80 -8.49 -13.11 4.10
N THR A 81 -9.30 -12.89 3.08
CA THR A 81 -10.66 -13.43 3.01
C THR A 81 -10.83 -14.33 1.79
N SER A 82 -11.41 -15.51 2.01
CA SER A 82 -11.81 -16.44 0.96
C SER A 82 -13.29 -16.79 1.07
N PRO A 83 -13.94 -17.11 -0.06
CA PRO A 83 -15.29 -17.66 -0.04
C PRO A 83 -15.28 -19.11 0.46
N LEU A 84 -16.32 -19.51 1.19
CA LEU A 84 -16.56 -20.90 1.60
C LEU A 84 -17.54 -21.63 0.66
N ASN A 85 -18.17 -20.90 -0.26
CA ASN A 85 -19.04 -21.46 -1.28
C ASN A 85 -19.00 -20.65 -2.58
N SER A 86 -19.40 -21.28 -3.69
CA SER A 86 -19.30 -20.72 -5.05
C SER A 86 -20.27 -19.57 -5.34
N LYS A 87 -21.24 -19.29 -4.47
CA LYS A 87 -22.24 -18.24 -4.68
C LYS A 87 -21.73 -16.85 -4.27
N GLN A 88 -20.63 -16.79 -3.52
CA GLN A 88 -20.09 -15.55 -2.99
C GLN A 88 -19.44 -14.69 -4.08
N GLU A 89 -19.67 -13.39 -4.02
CA GLU A 89 -19.13 -12.41 -4.97
C GLU A 89 -17.60 -12.37 -4.96
N ILE A 90 -16.97 -12.74 -3.83
CA ILE A 90 -15.51 -12.90 -3.71
C ILE A 90 -14.94 -13.81 -4.79
N ASN A 91 -15.68 -14.85 -5.21
CA ASN A 91 -15.23 -15.72 -6.30
C ASN A 91 -15.03 -14.95 -7.61
N LYS A 92 -15.87 -13.95 -7.91
CA LYS A 92 -15.73 -13.16 -9.14
C LYS A 92 -14.46 -12.31 -9.11
N HIS A 93 -14.13 -11.74 -7.94
CA HIS A 93 -12.87 -11.04 -7.74
C HIS A 93 -11.68 -11.97 -7.97
N VAL A 94 -11.65 -13.11 -7.29
CA VAL A 94 -10.52 -14.06 -7.38
C VAL A 94 -10.34 -14.60 -8.81
N VAL A 95 -11.43 -14.88 -9.52
CA VAL A 95 -11.37 -15.31 -10.94
C VAL A 95 -10.74 -14.22 -11.80
N LYS A 96 -11.23 -12.99 -11.66
CA LYS A 96 -10.83 -11.86 -12.50
C LYS A 96 -9.41 -11.37 -12.19
N HIS A 97 -9.08 -11.21 -10.91
CA HIS A 97 -7.88 -10.51 -10.44
C HIS A 97 -6.78 -11.44 -9.93
N GLY A 98 -7.11 -12.69 -9.59
CA GLY A 98 -6.28 -13.51 -8.71
C GLY A 98 -6.38 -13.03 -7.26
N ASP A 99 -5.32 -13.25 -6.48
CA ASP A 99 -5.21 -12.71 -5.12
C ASP A 99 -4.93 -11.20 -5.19
N GLY A 100 -5.74 -10.37 -4.55
CA GLY A 100 -5.67 -8.93 -4.74
C GLY A 100 -6.32 -8.12 -3.62
N VAL A 101 -5.95 -6.84 -3.53
CA VAL A 101 -6.58 -5.92 -2.58
C VAL A 101 -7.99 -5.59 -3.04
N LYS A 102 -8.97 -5.81 -2.17
CA LYS A 102 -10.36 -5.40 -2.39
C LYS A 102 -10.71 -4.16 -1.59
N VAL A 103 -10.29 -4.11 -0.32
CA VAL A 103 -10.68 -3.06 0.62
C VAL A 103 -9.45 -2.36 1.18
N VAL A 104 -9.47 -1.04 1.09
CA VAL A 104 -8.62 -0.15 1.87
C VAL A 104 -9.50 0.46 2.97
N ALA A 105 -9.35 -0.01 4.20
CA ALA A 105 -10.13 0.51 5.31
C ALA A 105 -9.44 1.70 5.97
N LEU A 106 -10.18 2.77 6.14
CA LEU A 106 -9.75 4.05 6.69
C LEU A 106 -10.41 4.26 8.05
N TRP A 107 -9.59 4.54 9.06
CA TRP A 107 -10.06 4.81 10.40
C TRP A 107 -10.57 6.25 10.50
N VAL A 108 -11.83 6.40 10.89
CA VAL A 108 -12.52 7.68 11.03
C VAL A 108 -13.17 7.81 12.41
N GLU A 109 -13.49 9.04 12.80
CA GLU A 109 -14.25 9.32 14.03
C GLU A 109 -15.76 9.07 13.87
N ASP A 110 -16.28 9.25 12.66
CA ASP A 110 -17.70 9.08 12.33
C ASP A 110 -17.86 8.49 10.91
N ALA A 111 -18.24 7.21 10.84
CA ALA A 111 -18.40 6.51 9.56
C ALA A 111 -19.67 6.93 8.81
N ARG A 112 -20.69 7.45 9.51
CA ARG A 112 -21.94 7.94 8.88
C ARG A 112 -21.69 9.25 8.17
N SER A 113 -21.04 10.19 8.86
CA SER A 113 -20.63 11.48 8.30
C SER A 113 -19.69 11.28 7.12
N ALA A 114 -18.67 10.43 7.26
CA ALA A 114 -17.76 10.10 6.16
C ALA A 114 -18.50 9.60 4.91
N TYR A 115 -19.46 8.68 5.09
CA TYR A 115 -20.28 8.18 3.99
C TYR A 115 -21.18 9.25 3.37
N GLU A 116 -21.88 10.04 4.19
CA GLU A 116 -22.77 11.10 3.71
C GLU A 116 -21.99 12.17 2.92
N GLU A 117 -20.85 12.62 3.46
CA GLU A 117 -20.02 13.63 2.84
C GLU A 117 -19.41 13.15 1.51
N THR A 118 -18.97 11.91 1.43
CA THR A 118 -18.40 11.37 0.19
C THR A 118 -19.47 11.07 -0.85
N THR A 119 -20.61 10.46 -0.47
CA THR A 119 -21.68 10.13 -1.41
C THR A 119 -22.38 11.38 -1.97
N LYS A 120 -22.61 12.43 -1.17
CA LYS A 120 -23.17 13.69 -1.69
C LYS A 120 -22.25 14.41 -2.67
N ARG A 121 -20.95 14.08 -2.69
CA ARG A 121 -19.95 14.59 -3.64
C ARG A 121 -19.70 13.67 -4.83
N GLY A 122 -20.54 12.64 -5.01
CA GLY A 122 -20.53 11.79 -6.20
C GLY A 122 -19.87 10.42 -6.01
N ALA A 123 -19.47 10.05 -4.78
CA ALA A 123 -19.03 8.68 -4.54
C ALA A 123 -20.16 7.67 -4.79
N LYS A 124 -19.85 6.58 -5.48
CA LYS A 124 -20.76 5.44 -5.60
C LYS A 124 -20.74 4.65 -4.30
N SER A 125 -21.91 4.47 -3.68
CA SER A 125 -22.06 3.65 -2.47
C SER A 125 -21.64 2.20 -2.70
N PHE A 126 -20.87 1.67 -1.75
CA PHE A 126 -20.59 0.25 -1.60
C PHE A 126 -21.39 -0.36 -0.45
N LEU A 127 -21.36 0.32 0.71
CA LEU A 127 -22.07 -0.11 1.92
C LEU A 127 -22.62 1.12 2.64
N GLU A 128 -23.95 1.20 2.75
CA GLU A 128 -24.61 2.19 3.60
C GLU A 128 -24.20 2.01 5.07
N PRO A 129 -24.24 3.07 5.91
CA PRO A 129 -23.76 2.97 7.27
C PRO A 129 -24.51 1.92 8.11
N THR A 130 -23.79 0.88 8.49
CA THR A 130 -24.27 -0.25 9.29
C THR A 130 -23.60 -0.26 10.65
N VAL A 131 -24.32 -0.75 11.66
CA VAL A 131 -23.79 -0.96 13.01
C VAL A 131 -23.68 -2.45 13.26
N GLU A 132 -22.48 -2.90 13.58
CA GLU A 132 -22.23 -4.27 14.04
C GLU A 132 -21.91 -4.22 15.53
N LYS A 133 -22.48 -5.16 16.30
CA LYS A 133 -22.37 -5.19 17.77
C LYS A 133 -22.05 -6.58 18.27
N ASP A 134 -21.26 -6.65 19.32
CA ASP A 134 -21.08 -7.84 20.16
C ASP A 134 -20.93 -7.42 21.63
N GLU A 135 -20.54 -8.34 22.52
CA GLU A 135 -20.34 -8.07 23.94
C GLU A 135 -19.27 -7.01 24.27
N ASN A 136 -18.38 -6.69 23.32
CA ASN A 136 -17.28 -5.74 23.48
C ASN A 136 -17.61 -4.34 22.96
N GLY A 137 -18.85 -4.11 22.49
CA GLY A 137 -19.35 -2.81 22.04
C GLY A 137 -19.84 -2.81 20.60
N GLU A 138 -19.67 -1.67 19.92
CA GLU A 138 -20.18 -1.48 18.55
C GLU A 138 -19.18 -0.82 17.61
N ILE A 139 -19.18 -1.28 16.36
CA ILE A 139 -18.48 -0.66 15.23
C ILE A 139 -19.53 -0.11 14.27
N VAL A 140 -19.33 1.13 13.84
CA VAL A 140 -20.05 1.66 12.67
C VAL A 140 -19.14 1.54 11.46
N LYS A 141 -19.68 1.00 10.36
CA LYS A 141 -18.96 0.88 9.10
C LYS A 141 -19.80 1.35 7.94
N ALA A 142 -19.15 1.97 6.98
CA ALA A 142 -19.73 2.38 5.71
C ALA A 142 -18.66 2.31 4.63
N GLY A 143 -19.01 2.36 3.35
CA GLY A 143 -18.00 2.31 2.31
C GLY A 143 -18.47 2.81 0.96
N ILE A 144 -17.49 3.22 0.16
CA ILE A 144 -17.66 3.73 -1.20
C ILE A 144 -16.70 3.02 -2.15
N TYR A 145 -17.08 2.91 -3.42
CA TYR A 145 -16.16 2.49 -4.46
C TYR A 145 -15.20 3.63 -4.82
N THR A 146 -13.96 3.26 -5.14
CA THR A 146 -13.00 4.10 -5.86
C THR A 146 -12.67 3.43 -7.21
N TYR A 147 -11.43 3.58 -7.72
CA TYR A 147 -11.02 3.01 -9.00
C TYR A 147 -11.23 1.49 -9.10
N GLY A 148 -11.68 1.07 -10.29
CA GLY A 148 -12.02 -0.31 -10.60
C GLY A 148 -13.12 -0.82 -9.68
N GLU A 149 -12.81 -1.86 -8.91
CA GLU A 149 -13.70 -2.37 -7.88
C GLU A 149 -13.14 -2.25 -6.45
N THR A 150 -12.08 -1.45 -6.28
CA THR A 150 -11.47 -1.19 -4.98
C THR A 150 -12.43 -0.37 -4.12
N VAL A 151 -12.50 -0.67 -2.83
CA VAL A 151 -13.41 -0.04 -1.88
C VAL A 151 -12.62 0.72 -0.82
N HIS A 152 -13.03 1.95 -0.54
CA HIS A 152 -12.67 2.64 0.70
C HIS A 152 -13.75 2.35 1.75
N MET A 153 -13.38 1.65 2.82
CA MET A 153 -14.25 1.38 3.95
C MET A 153 -13.95 2.36 5.09
N PHE A 154 -14.95 3.06 5.59
CA PHE A 154 -14.84 3.93 6.76
C PHE A 154 -15.16 3.12 8.01
N ILE A 155 -14.23 3.05 8.95
CA ILE A 155 -14.36 2.28 10.19
C ILE A 155 -14.30 3.22 11.38
N GLU A 156 -15.39 3.23 12.17
CA GLU A 156 -15.49 3.98 13.41
C GLU A 156 -15.33 3.04 14.60
N ARG A 157 -14.27 3.26 15.40
CA ARG A 157 -13.85 2.34 16.48
C ARG A 157 -14.12 2.82 17.90
N LYS A 158 -14.57 4.06 18.10
CA LYS A 158 -14.57 4.72 19.41
C LYS A 158 -15.37 4.00 20.50
N ASN A 159 -16.34 3.17 20.13
CA ASN A 159 -17.22 2.43 21.04
C ASN A 159 -16.97 0.91 21.05
N PHE A 160 -15.79 0.44 20.61
CA PHE A 160 -15.48 -0.99 20.51
C PHE A 160 -14.14 -1.34 21.15
N ASN A 161 -14.14 -2.31 22.07
CA ASN A 161 -12.94 -2.76 22.78
C ASN A 161 -12.57 -4.23 22.47
N GLY A 162 -13.19 -4.84 21.47
CA GLY A 162 -12.91 -6.22 21.07
C GLY A 162 -11.59 -6.37 20.30
N THR A 163 -11.24 -7.63 19.95
CA THR A 163 -9.93 -7.96 19.36
C THR A 163 -9.72 -7.32 17.97
N PHE A 164 -10.75 -7.29 17.13
CA PHE A 164 -10.69 -6.68 15.81
C PHE A 164 -12.00 -6.05 15.37
N LEU A 165 -13.00 -6.84 14.96
CA LEU A 165 -14.34 -6.39 14.58
C LEU A 165 -15.38 -7.36 15.17
N PRO A 166 -16.64 -6.95 15.34
CA PRO A 166 -17.69 -7.85 15.80
C PRO A 166 -17.78 -9.15 14.99
N GLY A 167 -17.91 -10.27 15.70
CA GLY A 167 -17.97 -11.61 15.12
C GLY A 167 -16.62 -12.22 14.69
N TYR A 168 -15.51 -11.52 14.96
CA TYR A 168 -14.18 -12.12 14.92
C TYR A 168 -13.76 -12.57 16.32
N VAL A 169 -13.16 -13.76 16.41
CA VAL A 169 -12.57 -14.27 17.66
C VAL A 169 -11.06 -14.13 17.62
N LYS A 170 -10.41 -14.08 18.79
CA LYS A 170 -8.94 -14.09 18.87
C LYS A 170 -8.40 -15.36 18.20
N TRP A 171 -7.41 -15.19 17.33
CA TRP A 171 -6.72 -16.31 16.71
C TRP A 171 -5.36 -16.52 17.36
N GLU A 172 -5.23 -17.63 18.08
CA GLU A 172 -3.95 -18.09 18.62
C GLU A 172 -3.36 -19.19 17.73
N SER A 173 -2.05 -19.16 17.56
CA SER A 173 -1.29 -20.06 16.71
C SER A 173 -0.01 -20.44 17.42
N ASP A 174 0.37 -21.72 17.39
CA ASP A 174 1.63 -22.18 18.00
C ASP A 174 2.86 -21.75 17.18
N TYR A 175 2.67 -21.48 15.89
CA TYR A 175 3.70 -20.95 15.01
C TYR A 175 3.62 -19.42 14.93
N ASN A 176 4.60 -18.73 15.52
CA ASN A 176 4.71 -17.26 15.53
C ASN A 176 6.16 -16.86 15.19
N PRO A 177 6.49 -16.69 13.90
CA PRO A 177 7.83 -16.28 13.50
C PRO A 177 8.11 -14.85 13.99
N GLU A 178 9.37 -14.54 14.30
CA GLU A 178 9.74 -13.20 14.77
C GLU A 178 9.28 -12.11 13.78
N PRO A 179 8.78 -10.95 14.24
CA PRO A 179 8.51 -9.82 13.37
C PRO A 179 9.76 -9.34 12.63
N VAL A 180 9.60 -8.94 11.36
CA VAL A 180 10.73 -8.39 10.57
C VAL A 180 10.92 -6.89 10.81
N GLY A 181 10.00 -6.24 11.51
CA GLY A 181 10.12 -4.84 11.93
C GLY A 181 9.29 -3.85 11.10
N LEU A 182 8.21 -4.31 10.45
CA LEU A 182 7.27 -3.44 9.74
C LEU A 182 6.38 -2.68 10.73
N LYS A 183 6.14 -1.40 10.48
CA LYS A 183 5.50 -0.47 11.42
C LYS A 183 4.09 -0.07 11.04
N TYR A 184 3.92 0.51 9.86
CA TYR A 184 2.65 1.01 9.36
C TYR A 184 2.67 1.05 7.83
N ILE A 185 1.52 1.23 7.20
CA ILE A 185 1.43 1.43 5.75
C ILE A 185 1.75 2.90 5.47
N ASP A 186 2.82 3.15 4.70
CA ASP A 186 3.26 4.49 4.32
C ASP A 186 2.37 5.08 3.23
N HIS A 187 2.08 4.26 2.21
CA HIS A 187 1.23 4.61 1.08
C HIS A 187 0.75 3.35 0.34
N MET A 188 -0.26 3.51 -0.52
CA MET A 188 -0.79 2.46 -1.39
C MET A 188 -0.99 3.03 -2.79
N VAL A 189 -0.51 2.33 -3.81
CA VAL A 189 -0.50 2.85 -5.19
C VAL A 189 -1.59 2.19 -6.01
N GLY A 190 -2.40 3.01 -6.67
CA GLY A 190 -3.47 2.57 -7.57
C GLY A 190 -3.06 2.74 -9.04
N ASN A 191 -3.18 1.68 -9.82
CA ASN A 191 -3.02 1.74 -11.27
C ASN A 191 -4.41 1.88 -11.92
N VAL A 192 -4.53 2.84 -12.85
CA VAL A 192 -5.78 3.15 -13.56
C VAL A 192 -5.54 3.14 -15.08
N GLY A 193 -6.62 3.12 -15.86
CA GLY A 193 -6.55 3.03 -17.32
C GLY A 193 -5.96 4.26 -17.99
N TRP A 194 -5.77 4.15 -19.31
CA TRP A 194 -5.33 5.26 -20.16
C TRP A 194 -6.24 6.48 -20.01
N ASN A 195 -5.66 7.64 -19.71
CA ASN A 195 -6.34 8.92 -19.52
C ASN A 195 -7.33 8.93 -18.33
N GLU A 196 -7.19 8.00 -17.39
CA GLU A 196 -8.03 7.94 -16.19
C GLU A 196 -7.38 8.59 -14.96
N MET A 197 -6.06 8.84 -14.94
CA MET A 197 -5.37 9.38 -13.75
C MET A 197 -5.99 10.70 -13.31
N ASN A 198 -6.21 11.63 -14.24
CA ASN A 198 -6.80 12.93 -13.88
C ASN A 198 -8.27 12.81 -13.45
N ILE A 199 -9.00 11.79 -13.91
CA ILE A 199 -10.37 11.50 -13.45
C ILE A 199 -10.32 11.11 -11.98
N TRP A 200 -9.42 10.18 -11.62
CA TRP A 200 -9.32 9.69 -10.25
C TRP A 200 -8.66 10.69 -9.31
N VAL A 201 -7.67 11.46 -9.76
CA VAL A 201 -7.12 12.59 -9.01
C VAL A 201 -8.24 13.57 -8.65
N LYS A 202 -9.04 13.97 -9.64
CA LYS A 202 -10.17 14.87 -9.41
C LYS A 202 -11.21 14.26 -8.49
N TRP A 203 -11.46 12.95 -8.62
CA TRP A 203 -12.31 12.20 -7.70
C TRP A 203 -11.78 12.27 -6.26
N TYR A 204 -10.49 12.06 -6.00
CA TYR A 204 -9.93 12.17 -4.65
C TYR A 204 -9.99 13.61 -4.10
N GLU A 205 -9.76 14.63 -4.94
CA GLU A 205 -9.92 16.03 -4.54
C GLU A 205 -11.36 16.34 -4.12
N ASP A 206 -12.31 16.01 -4.99
CA ASP A 206 -13.71 16.40 -4.82
C ASP A 206 -14.43 15.50 -3.80
N VAL A 207 -14.25 14.18 -3.88
CA VAL A 207 -14.98 13.21 -3.05
C VAL A 207 -14.36 13.01 -1.69
N MET A 208 -13.03 12.97 -1.60
CA MET A 208 -12.31 12.69 -0.35
C MET A 208 -11.72 13.95 0.29
N GLY A 209 -11.72 15.09 -0.40
CA GLY A 209 -11.15 16.34 0.10
C GLY A 209 -9.61 16.34 0.14
N PHE A 210 -8.97 15.44 -0.61
CA PHE A 210 -7.51 15.29 -0.65
C PHE A 210 -6.88 16.39 -1.50
N VAL A 211 -5.55 16.53 -1.40
CA VAL A 211 -4.75 17.35 -2.31
C VAL A 211 -3.86 16.48 -3.17
N ASN A 212 -3.69 16.89 -4.43
CA ASN A 212 -2.54 16.45 -5.21
C ASN A 212 -1.32 17.28 -4.77
N PHE A 213 -0.35 16.64 -4.11
CA PHE A 213 0.81 17.37 -3.58
C PHE A 213 2.12 17.07 -4.32
N LEU A 214 2.15 16.01 -5.13
CA LEU A 214 3.29 15.64 -5.98
C LEU A 214 2.78 15.09 -7.32
N SER A 215 3.39 15.52 -8.40
CA SER A 215 3.07 15.05 -9.76
C SER A 215 4.36 14.74 -10.49
N PHE A 216 4.36 13.63 -11.22
CA PHE A 216 5.44 13.19 -12.06
C PHE A 216 4.89 12.93 -13.46
N ASP A 217 5.48 13.59 -14.46
CA ASP A 217 5.14 13.37 -15.87
C ASP A 217 6.04 12.32 -16.52
N ASP A 218 5.72 11.97 -17.76
CA ASP A 218 6.45 11.01 -18.59
C ASP A 218 7.89 11.47 -18.88
N LYS A 219 8.16 12.78 -18.91
CA LYS A 219 9.52 13.31 -19.06
C LYS A 219 10.37 13.09 -17.82
N GLN A 220 9.76 13.02 -16.65
CA GLN A 220 10.44 12.70 -15.40
C GLN A 220 10.50 11.19 -15.16
N ILE A 221 9.51 10.44 -15.63
CA ILE A 221 9.38 8.99 -15.44
C ILE A 221 9.30 8.27 -16.78
N HIS A 222 10.46 8.05 -17.38
CA HIS A 222 10.64 7.18 -18.54
C HIS A 222 11.97 6.45 -18.49
N THR A 223 12.01 5.32 -19.19
CA THR A 223 13.23 4.65 -19.62
C THR A 223 13.42 4.90 -21.12
N GLU A 224 14.39 4.21 -21.74
CA GLU A 224 14.47 4.19 -23.20
C GLU A 224 13.20 3.61 -23.87
N TYR A 225 12.47 2.73 -23.17
CA TYR A 225 11.45 1.86 -23.73
C TYR A 225 10.03 2.19 -23.28
N SER A 226 9.80 2.48 -22.01
CA SER A 226 8.45 2.76 -21.48
C SER A 226 8.41 3.98 -20.58
N ALA A 227 7.19 4.46 -20.28
CA ALA A 227 6.94 5.59 -19.39
C ALA A 227 5.66 5.38 -18.58
N LEU A 228 5.48 6.20 -17.55
CA LEU A 228 4.20 6.40 -16.90
C LEU A 228 4.05 7.82 -16.37
N MET A 229 2.83 8.15 -15.94
CA MET A 229 2.58 9.35 -15.15
C MET A 229 2.02 8.96 -13.80
N SER A 230 2.38 9.73 -12.77
CA SER A 230 1.98 9.47 -11.39
C SER A 230 1.60 10.76 -10.68
N LYS A 231 0.48 10.75 -9.96
CA LYS A 231 0.04 11.85 -9.11
C LYS A 231 -0.29 11.35 -7.71
N VAL A 232 0.27 12.00 -6.70
CA VAL A 232 0.10 11.57 -5.30
C VAL A 232 -0.97 12.39 -4.62
N MET A 233 -2.05 11.68 -4.26
CA MET A 233 -3.13 12.23 -3.46
C MET A 233 -2.85 12.04 -1.97
N SER A 234 -3.08 13.07 -1.16
CA SER A 234 -2.91 12.99 0.30
C SER A 234 -4.05 13.67 1.06
N ASN A 235 -4.39 13.11 2.22
CA ASN A 235 -5.23 13.81 3.19
C ASN A 235 -4.46 14.97 3.85
N GLY A 236 -5.16 15.86 4.57
CA GLY A 236 -4.59 17.12 5.04
C GLY A 236 -3.40 16.97 6.01
N ASN A 237 -3.34 15.89 6.78
CA ASN A 237 -2.24 15.62 7.73
C ASN A 237 -1.08 14.78 7.14
N GLY A 238 -1.16 14.37 5.86
CA GLY A 238 -0.09 13.62 5.21
C GLY A 238 0.04 12.14 5.59
N ARG A 239 -0.84 11.62 6.46
CA ARG A 239 -0.79 10.22 6.91
C ARG A 239 -1.21 9.24 5.83
N ILE A 240 -2.25 9.58 5.06
CA ILE A 240 -2.80 8.71 4.03
C ILE A 240 -2.39 9.27 2.69
N LYS A 241 -1.65 8.44 1.93
CA LYS A 241 -1.16 8.80 0.61
C LYS A 241 -1.54 7.73 -0.41
N PHE A 242 -2.09 8.18 -1.53
CA PHE A 242 -2.48 7.35 -2.66
C PHE A 242 -1.87 7.90 -3.96
N PRO A 243 -0.67 7.43 -4.35
CA PRO A 243 -0.20 7.60 -5.72
C PRO A 243 -1.16 6.92 -6.70
N ILE A 244 -1.54 7.64 -7.75
CA ILE A 244 -2.39 7.17 -8.85
C ILE A 244 -1.53 7.20 -10.11
N ASN A 245 -1.36 6.03 -10.72
CA ASN A 245 -0.56 5.86 -11.92
C ASN A 245 -1.45 5.56 -13.13
N GLU A 246 -1.09 6.11 -14.29
CA GLU A 246 -1.63 5.67 -15.58
C GLU A 246 -0.49 5.33 -16.57
N PRO A 247 -0.76 4.49 -17.59
CA PRO A 247 0.19 4.26 -18.66
C PRO A 247 0.53 5.57 -19.40
N ALA A 248 1.74 5.67 -19.92
CA ALA A 248 2.16 6.75 -20.83
C ALA A 248 2.77 6.16 -22.10
N GLU A 249 2.78 6.95 -23.18
CA GLU A 249 3.33 6.53 -24.46
C GLU A 249 4.84 6.23 -24.35
N GLY A 250 5.26 5.11 -24.92
CA GLY A 250 6.66 4.67 -24.97
C GLY A 250 6.94 3.86 -26.24
N LYS A 251 8.20 3.46 -26.45
CA LYS A 251 8.56 2.54 -27.55
C LYS A 251 7.99 1.14 -27.35
N LYS A 252 7.70 0.78 -26.11
CA LYS A 252 7.28 -0.53 -25.61
C LYS A 252 6.13 -0.37 -24.61
N LYS A 253 5.54 -1.50 -24.20
CA LYS A 253 4.39 -1.50 -23.29
C LYS A 253 4.78 -0.94 -21.91
N SER A 254 3.93 -0.11 -21.33
CA SER A 254 4.12 0.40 -19.97
C SER A 254 3.87 -0.70 -18.94
N GLN A 255 4.60 -0.68 -17.83
CA GLN A 255 4.34 -1.58 -16.70
C GLN A 255 2.96 -1.41 -16.06
N ILE A 256 2.38 -0.22 -16.18
CA ILE A 256 0.99 0.00 -15.78
C ILE A 256 0.03 -0.75 -16.70
N GLU A 257 0.31 -0.81 -17.99
CA GLU A 257 -0.48 -1.58 -18.94
C GLU A 257 -0.35 -3.08 -18.70
N GLU A 258 0.86 -3.60 -18.41
CA GLU A 258 1.03 -5.00 -17.98
C GLU A 258 0.17 -5.31 -16.74
N TYR A 259 0.22 -4.44 -15.72
CA TYR A 259 -0.65 -4.62 -14.56
C TYR A 259 -2.13 -4.70 -14.96
N LEU A 260 -2.61 -3.77 -15.80
CA LEU A 260 -4.00 -3.73 -16.23
C LEU A 260 -4.41 -4.97 -17.04
N ASP A 261 -3.49 -5.52 -17.85
CA ASP A 261 -3.72 -6.75 -18.63
C ASP A 261 -3.91 -7.97 -17.72
N PHE A 262 -3.03 -8.16 -16.72
CA PHE A 262 -3.05 -9.35 -15.86
C PHE A 262 -3.94 -9.21 -14.62
N TYR A 263 -4.17 -7.98 -14.16
CA TYR A 263 -5.18 -7.66 -13.16
C TYR A 263 -6.56 -7.49 -13.81
N GLU A 264 -6.67 -7.35 -15.13
CA GLU A 264 -7.94 -7.16 -15.84
C GLU A 264 -8.75 -5.92 -15.39
N GLY A 265 -8.05 -4.82 -15.05
CA GLY A 265 -8.66 -3.53 -14.73
C GLY A 265 -7.89 -2.71 -13.69
N PRO A 266 -8.44 -1.57 -13.24
CA PRO A 266 -7.81 -0.76 -12.21
C PRO A 266 -7.79 -1.42 -10.83
N GLY A 267 -6.75 -1.16 -10.05
CA GLY A 267 -6.59 -1.75 -8.71
C GLY A 267 -5.35 -1.27 -7.99
N VAL A 268 -5.16 -1.75 -6.76
CA VAL A 268 -3.95 -1.48 -5.97
C VAL A 268 -2.80 -2.31 -6.54
N GLN A 269 -1.74 -1.63 -6.97
CA GLN A 269 -0.51 -2.26 -7.43
C GLN A 269 0.36 -2.67 -6.25
N HIS A 270 0.66 -1.75 -5.34
CA HIS A 270 1.53 -2.07 -4.22
C HIS A 270 1.16 -1.36 -2.92
N ILE A 271 1.63 -1.95 -1.84
CA ILE A 271 1.51 -1.43 -0.47
C ILE A 271 2.93 -1.20 0.04
N ALA A 272 3.23 0.05 0.40
CA ALA A 272 4.49 0.40 1.02
C ALA A 272 4.40 0.31 2.53
N MET A 273 5.32 -0.43 3.14
CA MET A 273 5.37 -0.68 4.57
C MET A 273 6.60 -0.03 5.18
N ALA A 274 6.36 0.89 6.11
CA ALA A 274 7.41 1.62 6.79
C ALA A 274 8.17 0.74 7.79
N THR A 275 9.48 0.98 7.92
CA THR A 275 10.34 0.37 8.95
C THR A 275 11.37 1.38 9.46
N ASP A 276 11.90 1.15 10.66
CA ASP A 276 12.97 1.95 11.26
C ASP A 276 14.37 1.37 11.00
N ASP A 277 14.48 0.14 10.47
CA ASP A 277 15.74 -0.52 10.11
C ASP A 277 15.53 -1.40 8.86
N ILE A 278 15.60 -0.76 7.70
CA ILE A 278 15.38 -1.40 6.40
C ILE A 278 16.44 -2.45 6.09
N ILE A 279 17.68 -2.25 6.55
CA ILE A 279 18.76 -3.22 6.35
C ILE A 279 18.41 -4.53 7.05
N LYS A 280 17.99 -4.48 8.32
CA LYS A 280 17.54 -5.66 9.05
C LYS A 280 16.29 -6.26 8.43
N ALA A 281 15.26 -5.44 8.17
CA ALA A 281 13.99 -5.91 7.64
C ALA A 281 14.18 -6.66 6.30
N VAL A 282 14.94 -6.10 5.36
CA VAL A 282 15.21 -6.71 4.05
C VAL A 282 16.10 -7.95 4.19
N THR A 283 17.07 -7.94 5.10
CA THR A 283 17.89 -9.13 5.39
C THR A 283 17.01 -10.28 5.89
N ASP A 284 16.11 -10.01 6.83
CA ASP A 284 15.20 -11.00 7.40
C ASP A 284 14.20 -11.51 6.34
N LEU A 285 13.61 -10.60 5.55
CA LEU A 285 12.70 -10.95 4.46
C LEU A 285 13.37 -11.86 3.43
N ARG A 286 14.59 -11.52 2.98
CA ARG A 286 15.37 -12.38 2.05
C ARG A 286 15.68 -13.74 2.67
N SER A 287 16.07 -13.79 3.95
CA SER A 287 16.35 -15.06 4.65
C SER A 287 15.11 -15.97 4.76
N ARG A 288 13.92 -15.40 4.66
CA ARG A 288 12.63 -16.10 4.67
C ARG A 288 12.07 -16.39 3.27
N GLY A 289 12.88 -16.16 2.23
CA GLY A 289 12.52 -16.47 0.85
C GLY A 289 11.75 -15.40 0.11
N ILE A 290 11.64 -14.17 0.64
CA ILE A 290 11.09 -13.05 -0.15
C ILE A 290 12.11 -12.60 -1.18
N GLU A 291 11.68 -12.63 -2.44
CA GLU A 291 12.43 -12.11 -3.56
C GLU A 291 12.14 -10.61 -3.75
N PHE A 292 13.20 -9.88 -4.09
CA PHE A 292 13.14 -8.46 -4.42
C PHE A 292 13.53 -8.26 -5.87
N LEU A 293 13.15 -7.10 -6.43
CA LEU A 293 13.61 -6.68 -7.75
C LEU A 293 15.14 -6.65 -7.83
N SER A 294 15.64 -6.74 -9.06
CA SER A 294 17.08 -6.71 -9.33
C SER A 294 17.74 -5.44 -8.80
N THR A 295 18.93 -5.61 -8.22
CA THR A 295 19.77 -4.51 -7.73
C THR A 295 20.10 -3.54 -8.88
N PRO A 296 19.95 -2.21 -8.69
CA PRO A 296 20.38 -1.22 -9.67
C PRO A 296 21.88 -1.35 -10.04
N PRO A 297 22.31 -0.83 -11.21
CA PRO A 297 23.71 -0.86 -11.61
C PRO A 297 24.66 -0.15 -10.65
N ASP A 298 25.95 -0.45 -10.75
CA ASP A 298 26.99 0.14 -9.90
C ASP A 298 27.03 1.68 -10.00
N GLU A 299 26.78 2.20 -11.20
CA GLU A 299 26.73 3.63 -11.49
C GLU A 299 25.66 4.35 -10.65
N TYR A 300 24.53 3.68 -10.39
CA TYR A 300 23.48 4.24 -9.53
C TYR A 300 24.01 4.46 -8.10
N TYR A 301 24.71 3.47 -7.54
CA TYR A 301 25.25 3.56 -6.19
C TYR A 301 26.43 4.53 -6.07
N ASN A 302 27.25 4.61 -7.11
CA ASN A 302 28.36 5.57 -7.17
C ASN A 302 27.88 7.03 -7.18
N ALA A 303 26.65 7.29 -7.67
CA ALA A 303 26.06 8.63 -7.70
C ALA A 303 25.42 9.07 -6.37
N ILE A 304 25.10 8.14 -5.45
CA ILE A 304 24.39 8.44 -4.20
C ILE A 304 25.09 9.50 -3.33
N PRO A 305 26.42 9.46 -3.10
CA PRO A 305 27.10 10.47 -2.31
C PRO A 305 26.87 11.89 -2.82
N GLY A 306 26.88 12.09 -4.15
CA GLY A 306 26.62 13.40 -4.76
C GLY A 306 25.18 13.87 -4.57
N ARG A 307 24.20 12.96 -4.66
CA ARG A 307 22.78 13.29 -4.40
C ARG A 307 22.54 13.73 -2.96
N LEU A 308 23.22 13.09 -2.01
CA LEU A 308 23.12 13.45 -0.59
C LEU A 308 23.82 14.78 -0.31
N GLU A 309 24.98 15.02 -0.94
CA GLU A 309 25.72 16.28 -0.82
C GLU A 309 24.92 17.47 -1.34
N GLU A 310 24.14 17.29 -2.42
CA GLU A 310 23.23 18.33 -2.98
C GLU A 310 22.30 18.93 -1.92
N PHE A 311 21.80 18.10 -1.00
CA PHE A 311 20.91 18.52 0.10
C PHE A 311 21.62 18.60 1.46
N SER A 312 22.95 18.49 1.48
CA SER A 312 23.76 18.50 2.71
C SER A 312 23.34 17.43 3.74
N HIS A 313 22.98 16.24 3.25
CA HIS A 313 22.63 15.08 4.06
C HIS A 313 23.79 14.09 4.16
N GLU A 314 23.86 13.39 5.28
CA GLU A 314 24.81 12.31 5.51
C GLU A 314 24.03 10.99 5.63
N LEU A 315 24.44 9.99 4.85
CA LEU A 315 23.85 8.65 4.94
C LEU A 315 24.31 7.99 6.24
N HIS A 316 23.35 7.56 7.06
CA HIS A 316 23.69 6.85 8.31
C HIS A 316 24.05 5.39 8.05
N GLU A 317 23.43 4.78 7.05
CA GLU A 317 23.60 3.38 6.67
C GLU A 317 24.87 3.12 5.84
N ASP A 318 25.39 1.90 5.91
CA ASP A 318 26.50 1.46 5.05
C ASP A 318 26.03 1.28 3.60
N LEU A 319 26.47 2.18 2.71
CA LEU A 319 26.16 2.16 1.28
C LEU A 319 26.51 0.82 0.60
N LYS A 320 27.58 0.13 1.01
CA LYS A 320 27.92 -1.20 0.46
C LYS A 320 26.89 -2.23 0.85
N ARG A 321 26.36 -2.15 2.07
CA ARG A 321 25.30 -3.04 2.55
C ARG A 321 23.98 -2.74 1.86
N LEU A 322 23.63 -1.47 1.65
CA LEU A 322 22.47 -1.08 0.85
C LEU A 322 22.55 -1.66 -0.57
N LYS A 323 23.71 -1.50 -1.23
CA LYS A 323 23.98 -2.09 -2.55
C LYS A 323 23.84 -3.61 -2.54
N GLY A 324 24.45 -4.30 -1.57
CA GLY A 324 24.36 -5.76 -1.46
C GLY A 324 22.93 -6.27 -1.28
N LEU A 325 22.04 -5.45 -0.72
CA LEU A 325 20.62 -5.77 -0.54
C LEU A 325 19.72 -5.27 -1.69
N GLY A 326 20.24 -4.46 -2.60
CA GLY A 326 19.45 -3.81 -3.65
C GLY A 326 18.59 -2.65 -3.17
N ILE A 327 18.90 -2.07 -2.01
CA ILE A 327 18.15 -0.94 -1.44
C ILE A 327 18.55 0.34 -2.18
N MET A 328 17.54 1.12 -2.57
CA MET A 328 17.68 2.39 -3.28
C MET A 328 17.65 3.56 -2.30
N VAL A 329 18.34 4.65 -2.63
CA VAL A 329 18.46 5.87 -1.82
C VAL A 329 18.09 7.08 -2.66
N ASP A 330 17.15 7.88 -2.16
CA ASP A 330 16.88 9.22 -2.69
C ASP A 330 16.89 10.27 -1.57
N ALA A 331 17.10 11.52 -1.94
CA ALA A 331 17.17 12.65 -1.01
C ALA A 331 16.30 13.82 -1.48
N ASP A 332 15.71 14.54 -0.53
CA ASP A 332 15.04 15.82 -0.72
C ASP A 332 15.60 16.86 0.27
N GLU A 333 15.06 18.08 0.31
CA GLU A 333 15.55 19.15 1.19
C GLU A 333 15.41 18.84 2.69
N GLU A 334 14.51 17.92 3.06
CA GLU A 334 14.17 17.59 4.45
C GLU A 334 14.94 16.37 4.97
N GLY A 335 15.36 15.47 4.08
CA GLY A 335 16.15 14.31 4.42
C GLY A 335 16.35 13.34 3.27
N TYR A 336 16.50 12.05 3.59
CA TYR A 336 16.59 10.99 2.60
C TYR A 336 15.63 9.84 2.91
N LEU A 337 15.39 9.01 1.92
CA LEU A 337 14.59 7.80 2.04
C LEU A 337 15.29 6.61 1.43
N LEU A 338 15.02 5.46 2.01
CA LEU A 338 15.51 4.16 1.59
C LEU A 338 14.29 3.34 1.16
N GLN A 339 14.36 2.69 0.00
CA GLN A 339 13.24 1.90 -0.50
C GLN A 339 13.72 0.67 -1.28
N ILE A 340 12.90 -0.38 -1.28
CA ILE A 340 13.10 -1.58 -2.10
C ILE A 340 11.75 -2.27 -2.34
N PHE A 341 11.60 -2.91 -3.50
CA PHE A 341 10.37 -3.56 -3.91
C PHE A 341 10.54 -5.06 -4.02
N THR A 342 9.56 -5.80 -3.52
CA THR A 342 9.49 -7.24 -3.73
C THR A 342 9.24 -7.52 -5.21
N LYS A 343 9.53 -8.74 -5.67
CA LYS A 343 8.84 -9.25 -6.85
C LYS A 343 7.33 -9.36 -6.58
N PRO A 344 6.48 -9.54 -7.61
CA PRO A 344 5.07 -9.88 -7.41
C PRO A 344 4.93 -11.04 -6.40
N LEU A 345 3.94 -10.94 -5.50
CA LEU A 345 3.71 -11.93 -4.45
C LEU A 345 2.86 -13.12 -4.93
N GLN A 346 2.60 -13.15 -6.23
CA GLN A 346 1.82 -14.14 -6.96
C GLN A 346 2.35 -14.21 -8.40
N ASP A 347 1.96 -15.24 -9.15
CA ASP A 347 2.45 -15.45 -10.52
C ASP A 347 2.01 -14.34 -11.49
N ARG A 348 0.81 -13.77 -11.28
CA ARG A 348 0.37 -12.62 -12.06
C ARG A 348 1.25 -11.42 -11.68
N PRO A 349 1.79 -10.64 -12.63
CA PRO A 349 2.64 -9.49 -12.36
C PRO A 349 1.83 -8.28 -11.89
N THR A 350 1.09 -8.45 -10.78
CA THR A 350 0.13 -7.48 -10.27
C THR A 350 0.57 -6.93 -8.92
N MET A 351 0.21 -7.59 -7.82
CA MET A 351 0.46 -7.04 -6.49
C MET A 351 1.86 -7.38 -5.95
N PHE A 352 2.57 -6.36 -5.45
CA PHE A 352 3.84 -6.48 -4.74
C PHE A 352 3.90 -5.55 -3.52
N PHE A 353 4.93 -5.68 -2.69
CA PHE A 353 5.16 -4.77 -1.56
C PHE A 353 6.41 -3.93 -1.76
N GLU A 354 6.37 -2.73 -1.18
CA GLU A 354 7.55 -1.89 -0.98
C GLU A 354 7.91 -1.88 0.50
N ILE A 355 9.19 -1.96 0.82
CA ILE A 355 9.71 -1.70 2.15
C ILE A 355 10.41 -0.34 2.11
N ILE A 356 9.98 0.58 2.97
CA ILE A 356 10.46 1.97 2.97
C ILE A 356 10.92 2.39 4.37
N GLN A 357 12.01 3.15 4.45
CA GLN A 357 12.45 3.86 5.65
C GLN A 357 12.66 5.33 5.30
N ARG A 358 12.02 6.22 6.05
CA ARG A 358 12.12 7.67 5.86
C ARG A 358 13.00 8.28 6.93
N MET A 359 14.12 8.85 6.52
CA MET A 359 15.03 9.63 7.35
C MET A 359 14.76 11.11 7.06
N GLY A 360 13.73 11.69 7.68
CA GLY A 360 13.30 13.08 7.45
C GLY A 360 12.53 13.35 6.16
N ALA A 361 12.82 12.62 5.07
CA ALA A 361 12.23 12.88 3.75
C ALA A 361 10.71 12.70 3.71
N LYS A 362 10.03 13.66 3.08
CA LYS A 362 8.57 13.69 2.90
C LYS A 362 8.14 13.33 1.48
N GLY A 363 9.07 13.30 0.52
CA GLY A 363 8.82 12.97 -0.89
C GLY A 363 8.58 11.47 -1.19
N PHE A 364 8.61 11.11 -2.47
CA PHE A 364 8.39 9.73 -2.96
C PHE A 364 9.59 9.11 -3.67
N GLY A 365 10.75 9.76 -3.60
CA GLY A 365 11.94 9.23 -4.23
C GLY A 365 11.96 9.47 -5.74
N ALA A 366 11.72 10.72 -6.18
CA ALA A 366 11.76 11.13 -7.58
C ALA A 366 12.98 10.55 -8.34
N GLY A 367 14.15 10.60 -7.71
CA GLY A 367 15.42 10.11 -8.25
C GLY A 367 15.55 8.58 -8.25
N ASN A 368 14.73 7.87 -7.48
CA ASN A 368 14.68 6.41 -7.47
C ASN A 368 13.78 5.84 -8.54
N PHE A 369 12.75 6.59 -9.00
CA PHE A 369 11.79 6.06 -9.95
C PHE A 369 12.49 5.48 -11.18
N LYS A 370 13.43 6.20 -11.81
CA LYS A 370 14.12 5.67 -12.99
C LYS A 370 14.79 4.31 -12.73
N ALA A 371 15.53 4.17 -11.64
CA ALA A 371 16.19 2.91 -11.29
C ALA A 371 15.19 1.79 -10.99
N LEU A 372 14.08 2.12 -10.33
CA LEU A 372 12.95 1.21 -10.11
C LEU A 372 12.33 0.76 -11.44
N PHE A 373 12.07 1.68 -12.36
CA PHE A 373 11.49 1.37 -13.67
C PHE A 373 12.38 0.44 -14.46
N GLU A 374 13.66 0.74 -14.57
CA GLU A 374 14.60 -0.13 -15.25
C GLU A 374 14.64 -1.53 -14.60
N SER A 375 14.50 -1.63 -13.27
CA SER A 375 14.37 -2.92 -12.57
C SER A 375 13.07 -3.66 -12.88
N ILE A 376 11.94 -2.96 -12.97
CA ILE A 376 10.64 -3.56 -13.33
C ILE A 376 10.66 -3.99 -14.80
N GLU A 377 11.15 -3.16 -15.72
CA GLU A 377 11.24 -3.47 -17.15
C GLU A 377 12.06 -4.72 -17.43
N ARG A 378 13.19 -4.91 -16.73
CA ARG A 378 13.95 -6.17 -16.82
C ARG A 378 13.10 -7.38 -16.46
N GLU A 379 12.25 -7.27 -15.44
CA GLU A 379 11.34 -8.36 -15.08
C GLU A 379 10.20 -8.52 -16.11
N GLN A 380 9.72 -7.44 -16.73
CA GLN A 380 8.74 -7.53 -17.84
C GLN A 380 9.33 -8.23 -19.08
N GLU A 381 10.58 -7.92 -19.41
CA GLU A 381 11.30 -8.56 -20.50
C GLU A 381 11.44 -10.08 -20.25
N LEU A 382 11.76 -10.49 -19.02
CA LEU A 382 11.78 -11.90 -18.63
C LEU A 382 10.41 -12.60 -18.78
N ARG A 383 9.31 -11.86 -18.61
CA ARG A 383 7.94 -12.35 -18.82
C ARG A 383 7.49 -12.31 -20.29
N GLY A 384 8.25 -11.66 -21.17
CA GLY A 384 7.90 -11.47 -22.58
C GLY A 384 6.76 -10.47 -22.80
N THR A 385 6.61 -9.49 -21.90
CA THR A 385 5.47 -8.54 -21.86
C THR A 385 5.90 -7.08 -22.07
N LEU A 386 7.19 -6.82 -22.30
CA LEU A 386 7.77 -5.49 -22.55
C LEU A 386 7.70 -5.07 -24.03
#